data_AF-A0A9D6ZN64-F1
#
_entry.id   AF-A0A9D6ZN64-F1
#
_cell.length_a   1.000
_cell.length_b   1.000
_cell.length_c   1.000
_cell.angle_alpha   90.00
_cell.angle_beta   90.00
_cell.angle_gamma   90.00
#
_symmetry.space_group_name_H-M   'P 1'
#
loop_
_entity.id
_entity.type
_entity.pdbx_description
1 polymer ?
#
loop_
_entity_poly.entity_id
_entity_poly.type
_entity_poly.pdbx_seq_one_letter_code
_entity_poly.pdbx_strand_id
1 'polypeptide(L)'
;MKDNLAMTLLPGTPSTLVVVAVAGILCAVTPDAAAQCGNGRVDSGEQCDRSYDDFPAGTCAAWGIGPSCAGLYCDYSCHIHCDTICGDACFDPWTEECDDGMDNSDIAPDACRTDCTNPVCGDWAVDTGEQCDDGYARNSDTLPDACRTDCTNPVCGDGVIDVAHGEQCDLGAANSDAPGSACSTACRIPYCGNGAVETGEQCDDGNTVNTDDCTTMCRYNVCGDGFVRSGGMLPAEVCDDGNNDDGDDCRYDCYQDLTRCGDGTTQLGEECDAAGANADTPDAPCRTDCLLPRCGDRVTDTGEECDGADGCGADCTRASGRT
;
A
#
# COMPACT_ATOMS: atom_id res chain seq x y z
N MET A 1 80.50 -44.91 -18.67
CA MET A 1 80.57 -46.08 -19.58
C MET A 1 79.20 -46.24 -20.19
N LYS A 2 79.15 -46.45 -21.50
CA LYS A 2 77.94 -46.59 -22.29
C LYS A 2 77.32 -47.95 -21.97
N ASP A 3 76.08 -48.00 -21.50
CA ASP A 3 75.26 -49.21 -21.61
C ASP A 3 74.00 -48.84 -22.41
N ASN A 4 74.07 -49.13 -23.70
CA ASN A 4 72.95 -49.04 -24.63
C ASN A 4 71.91 -50.10 -24.21
N LEU A 5 70.75 -49.69 -23.70
CA LEU A 5 69.58 -50.58 -23.68
C LEU A 5 69.16 -50.84 -25.13
N ALA A 6 69.42 -52.04 -25.63
CA ALA A 6 68.99 -52.46 -26.95
C ALA A 6 67.50 -52.82 -26.93
N MET A 7 66.67 -51.93 -27.46
CA MET A 7 65.24 -52.16 -27.67
C MET A 7 65.06 -53.15 -28.83
N THR A 8 64.76 -54.40 -28.53
CA THR A 8 64.53 -55.45 -29.54
C THR A 8 63.03 -55.67 -29.69
N LEU A 9 62.45 -55.22 -30.80
CA LEU A 9 61.08 -55.55 -31.20
C LEU A 9 61.07 -56.97 -31.80
N LEU A 10 60.35 -57.90 -31.18
CA LEU A 10 60.09 -59.22 -31.77
C LEU A 10 58.99 -59.08 -32.85
N PRO A 11 59.15 -59.69 -34.03
CA PRO A 11 58.14 -59.61 -35.09
C PRO A 11 56.94 -60.49 -34.70
N GLY A 12 55.78 -59.86 -34.45
CA GLY A 12 54.50 -60.56 -34.25
C GLY A 12 53.66 -60.16 -33.03
N THR A 13 54.08 -59.19 -32.22
CA THR A 13 53.24 -58.68 -31.11
C THR A 13 52.45 -57.42 -31.52
N PRO A 14 51.18 -57.27 -31.11
CA PRO A 14 50.41 -56.05 -31.33
C PRO A 14 51.12 -54.84 -30.70
N SER A 15 51.01 -53.68 -31.35
CA SER A 15 51.80 -52.46 -31.13
C SER A 15 51.65 -51.74 -29.77
N THR A 16 51.20 -52.42 -28.70
CA THR A 16 50.82 -51.76 -27.44
C THR A 16 51.41 -52.38 -26.17
N LEU A 17 52.35 -53.32 -26.24
CA LEU A 17 53.00 -53.88 -25.05
C LEU A 17 54.47 -53.47 -24.96
N VAL A 18 54.82 -52.58 -24.01
CA VAL A 18 56.21 -52.29 -23.67
C VAL A 18 56.59 -53.14 -22.47
N VAL A 19 57.48 -54.10 -22.67
CA VAL A 19 58.00 -54.96 -21.60
C VAL A 19 59.35 -54.37 -21.15
N VAL A 20 59.41 -53.86 -19.91
CA VAL A 20 60.67 -53.40 -19.31
C VAL A 20 61.11 -54.41 -18.25
N ALA A 21 62.25 -55.05 -18.47
CA ALA A 21 62.84 -55.98 -17.52
C ALA A 21 63.73 -55.22 -16.53
N VAL A 22 63.30 -55.14 -15.27
CA VAL A 22 64.17 -54.72 -14.15
C VAL A 22 64.21 -55.87 -13.14
N ALA A 23 65.41 -56.39 -12.88
CA ALA A 23 65.68 -57.40 -11.84
C ALA A 23 64.81 -58.68 -11.90
N GLY A 24 64.57 -59.23 -13.11
CA GLY A 24 64.03 -60.60 -13.27
C GLY A 24 62.54 -60.79 -12.94
N ILE A 25 61.79 -59.71 -12.71
CA ILE A 25 60.33 -59.74 -12.61
C ILE A 25 59.75 -59.17 -13.92
N LEU A 26 58.88 -59.95 -14.57
CA LEU A 26 58.14 -59.51 -15.75
C LEU A 26 56.98 -58.62 -15.29
N CYS A 27 57.14 -57.30 -15.37
CA CYS A 27 56.03 -56.36 -15.21
C CYS A 27 55.55 -55.93 -16.61
N ALA A 28 54.35 -56.34 -16.97
CA ALA A 28 53.65 -55.76 -18.12
C ALA A 28 53.11 -54.40 -17.67
N VAL A 29 53.67 -53.32 -18.21
CA VAL A 29 53.04 -52.00 -18.19
C VAL A 29 52.39 -51.79 -19.55
N THR A 30 51.06 -51.92 -19.60
CA THR A 30 50.28 -51.40 -20.72
C THR A 30 50.38 -49.88 -20.68
N PRO A 31 50.58 -49.18 -21.82
CA PRO A 31 50.32 -47.75 -21.87
C PRO A 31 48.87 -47.55 -21.48
N ASP A 32 48.61 -46.60 -20.56
CA ASP A 32 47.29 -46.33 -20.00
C ASP A 32 46.25 -46.43 -21.11
N ALA A 33 45.34 -47.39 -20.95
CA ALA A 33 44.21 -47.54 -21.86
C ALA A 33 43.53 -46.17 -21.93
N ALA A 34 43.14 -45.73 -23.12
CA ALA A 34 42.40 -44.48 -23.28
C ALA A 34 41.33 -44.40 -22.19
N ALA A 35 41.31 -43.28 -21.44
CA ALA A 35 40.36 -42.98 -20.37
C ALA A 35 39.00 -43.58 -20.72
N GLN A 36 38.61 -44.62 -19.98
CA GLN A 36 37.43 -45.42 -20.25
C GLN A 36 36.52 -45.34 -19.04
N CYS A 37 35.58 -44.43 -19.13
CA CYS A 37 34.59 -44.20 -18.09
C CYS A 37 33.87 -45.49 -17.68
N GLY A 38 33.94 -45.85 -16.39
CA GLY A 38 33.28 -47.03 -15.85
C GLY A 38 34.13 -48.30 -15.85
N ASN A 39 35.45 -48.19 -15.87
CA ASN A 39 36.37 -49.33 -15.77
C ASN A 39 36.75 -49.68 -14.31
N GLY A 40 36.21 -48.92 -13.34
CA GLY A 40 36.46 -49.08 -11.91
C GLY A 40 37.74 -48.38 -11.42
N ARG A 41 38.25 -47.39 -12.18
CA ARG A 41 39.41 -46.57 -11.82
C ARG A 41 39.27 -45.17 -12.43
N VAL A 42 39.69 -44.15 -11.67
CA VAL A 42 39.77 -42.78 -12.20
C VAL A 42 41.09 -42.62 -12.96
N ASP A 43 41.01 -42.54 -14.29
CA ASP A 43 42.16 -42.39 -15.18
C ASP A 43 42.53 -40.91 -15.47
N SER A 44 43.68 -40.67 -16.10
CA SER A 44 44.09 -39.30 -16.44
C SER A 44 43.13 -38.66 -17.45
N GLY A 45 42.42 -37.62 -17.04
CA GLY A 45 41.41 -36.92 -17.85
C GLY A 45 39.96 -37.19 -17.43
N GLU A 46 39.73 -38.08 -16.47
CA GLU A 46 38.42 -38.34 -15.85
C GLU A 46 38.33 -37.62 -14.50
N GLN A 47 37.13 -37.16 -14.13
CA GLN A 47 36.88 -36.57 -12.80
C GLN A 47 36.38 -37.61 -11.79
N CYS A 48 35.78 -38.70 -12.26
CA CYS A 48 35.19 -39.80 -11.47
C CYS A 48 35.11 -41.08 -12.33
N ASP A 49 34.80 -42.24 -11.72
CA ASP A 49 34.48 -43.48 -12.45
C ASP A 49 33.06 -43.97 -12.15
N ARG A 50 32.31 -44.28 -13.21
CA ARG A 50 30.88 -44.61 -13.17
C ARG A 50 30.54 -46.01 -12.63
N SER A 51 31.49 -46.93 -12.54
CA SER A 51 31.20 -48.31 -12.10
C SER A 51 31.00 -48.42 -10.58
N TYR A 52 31.42 -47.41 -9.81
CA TYR A 52 31.33 -47.42 -8.35
C TYR A 52 31.01 -46.06 -7.71
N ASP A 53 30.71 -45.02 -8.49
CA ASP A 53 30.70 -43.62 -8.04
C ASP A 53 32.01 -43.30 -7.27
N ASP A 54 33.12 -43.78 -7.82
CA ASP A 54 34.43 -43.65 -7.19
C ASP A 54 34.95 -42.22 -7.43
N PHE A 55 34.78 -41.37 -6.41
CA PHE A 55 35.38 -40.05 -6.35
C PHE A 55 36.79 -40.15 -5.72
N PRO A 56 37.83 -39.51 -6.30
CA PRO A 56 39.13 -39.48 -5.67
C PRO A 56 39.06 -38.87 -4.25
N ALA A 57 39.77 -39.46 -3.28
CA ALA A 57 39.72 -38.97 -1.90
C ALA A 57 40.09 -37.47 -1.80
N GLY A 58 39.16 -36.64 -1.32
CA GLY A 58 39.35 -35.20 -1.12
C GLY A 58 38.96 -34.31 -2.31
N THR A 59 38.44 -34.85 -3.42
CA THR A 59 37.90 -34.01 -4.51
C THR A 59 36.74 -33.15 -4.04
N CYS A 60 35.82 -33.67 -3.23
CA CYS A 60 34.61 -32.94 -2.87
C CYS A 60 34.90 -31.72 -1.98
N ALA A 61 35.88 -31.82 -1.08
CA ALA A 61 36.38 -30.68 -0.32
C ALA A 61 37.10 -29.64 -1.21
N ALA A 62 37.74 -30.06 -2.31
CA ALA A 62 38.39 -29.15 -3.26
C ALA A 62 37.39 -28.39 -4.14
N TRP A 63 36.12 -28.83 -4.19
CA TRP A 63 35.04 -28.22 -4.95
C TRP A 63 34.03 -27.47 -4.07
N GLY A 64 34.29 -27.36 -2.77
CA GLY A 64 33.43 -26.65 -1.82
C GLY A 64 32.29 -27.47 -1.23
N ILE A 65 32.10 -28.71 -1.65
CA ILE A 65 30.97 -29.61 -1.32
C ILE A 65 31.16 -30.29 0.07
N GLY A 66 31.91 -29.65 0.97
CA GLY A 66 32.16 -30.16 2.32
C GLY A 66 32.99 -31.47 2.39
N PRO A 67 32.88 -32.23 3.50
CA PRO A 67 33.73 -33.40 3.77
C PRO A 67 33.28 -34.70 3.06
N SER A 68 32.12 -34.73 2.40
CA SER A 68 31.56 -35.92 1.75
C SER A 68 31.00 -35.63 0.36
N CYS A 69 31.23 -36.54 -0.58
CA CYS A 69 30.70 -36.50 -1.96
C CYS A 69 29.23 -36.96 -2.06
N ALA A 70 28.43 -36.74 -1.01
CA ALA A 70 27.02 -37.13 -1.04
C ALA A 70 26.28 -36.22 -2.03
N GLY A 71 25.39 -36.77 -2.85
CA GLY A 71 24.67 -36.00 -3.88
C GLY A 71 25.43 -35.84 -5.20
N LEU A 72 26.67 -36.33 -5.32
CA LEU A 72 27.38 -36.32 -6.60
C LEU A 72 27.11 -37.61 -7.38
N TYR A 73 26.97 -37.48 -8.70
CA TYR A 73 26.99 -38.63 -9.61
C TYR A 73 27.97 -38.42 -10.76
N CYS A 74 28.48 -39.53 -11.28
CA CYS A 74 29.38 -39.54 -12.43
C CYS A 74 28.57 -39.76 -13.72
N ASP A 75 28.63 -38.82 -14.67
CA ASP A 75 27.92 -38.96 -15.93
C ASP A 75 28.59 -39.98 -16.88
N TYR A 76 27.98 -40.20 -18.05
CA TYR A 76 28.51 -41.12 -19.08
C TYR A 76 29.82 -40.63 -19.72
N SER A 77 30.20 -39.38 -19.48
CA SER A 77 31.40 -38.73 -19.97
C SER A 77 32.50 -38.65 -18.90
N CYS A 78 32.25 -39.21 -17.69
CA CYS A 78 33.13 -39.13 -16.54
C CYS A 78 33.43 -37.71 -16.03
N HIS A 79 32.41 -36.86 -16.12
CA HIS A 79 32.33 -35.60 -15.41
C HIS A 79 31.48 -35.76 -14.15
N ILE A 80 31.87 -35.00 -13.12
CA ILE A 80 31.10 -34.91 -11.89
C ILE A 80 29.90 -33.98 -12.14
N HIS A 81 28.71 -34.43 -11.76
CA HIS A 81 27.50 -33.63 -11.75
C HIS A 81 26.88 -33.65 -10.35
N CYS A 82 26.23 -32.54 -9.97
CA CYS A 82 25.39 -32.47 -8.77
C CYS A 82 24.05 -33.15 -9.06
N ASP A 83 23.53 -33.89 -8.09
CA ASP A 83 22.12 -34.28 -8.04
C ASP A 83 21.26 -33.02 -7.83
N THR A 84 19.97 -33.10 -8.13
CA THR A 84 19.05 -31.95 -8.03
C THR A 84 18.56 -31.74 -6.59
N ILE A 85 19.43 -31.96 -5.59
CA ILE A 85 19.06 -31.97 -4.18
C ILE A 85 19.49 -30.66 -3.54
N CYS A 86 18.50 -29.80 -3.35
CA CYS A 86 18.72 -28.55 -2.66
C CYS A 86 19.31 -28.72 -1.25
N GLY A 87 20.37 -27.97 -0.96
CA GLY A 87 21.02 -27.88 0.35
C GLY A 87 22.10 -28.93 0.58
N ASP A 88 22.66 -29.50 -0.48
CA ASP A 88 23.75 -30.48 -0.41
C ASP A 88 25.17 -29.88 -0.61
N ALA A 89 25.25 -28.55 -0.74
CA ALA A 89 26.45 -27.77 -1.03
C ALA A 89 27.00 -27.96 -2.46
N CYS A 90 26.16 -28.49 -3.36
CA CYS A 90 26.48 -28.74 -4.77
C CYS A 90 25.50 -28.05 -5.71
N PHE A 91 25.83 -26.82 -6.10
CA PHE A 91 24.99 -26.00 -6.98
C PHE A 91 24.79 -26.61 -8.39
N ASP A 92 23.55 -26.98 -8.74
CA ASP A 92 23.11 -27.31 -10.11
C ASP A 92 22.50 -26.08 -10.81
N PRO A 93 23.21 -25.44 -11.77
CA PRO A 93 22.73 -24.23 -12.43
C PRO A 93 21.52 -24.44 -13.35
N TRP A 94 21.06 -25.68 -13.56
CA TRP A 94 19.87 -25.97 -14.37
C TRP A 94 18.58 -26.06 -13.55
N THR A 95 18.68 -26.34 -12.25
CA THR A 95 17.52 -26.54 -11.37
C THR A 95 17.53 -25.64 -10.14
N GLU A 96 18.70 -25.17 -9.72
CA GLU A 96 18.91 -24.32 -8.56
C GLU A 96 19.35 -22.92 -8.99
N GLU A 97 19.00 -21.92 -8.19
CA GLU A 97 19.49 -20.55 -8.39
C GLU A 97 20.67 -20.22 -7.44
N CYS A 98 20.79 -20.98 -6.35
CA CYS A 98 21.88 -20.98 -5.38
C CYS A 98 21.92 -22.34 -4.64
N ASP A 99 23.01 -22.63 -3.94
CA ASP A 99 23.09 -23.73 -2.96
C ASP A 99 24.22 -23.44 -1.96
N ASP A 100 23.86 -23.05 -0.74
CA ASP A 100 24.78 -22.84 0.38
C ASP A 100 24.88 -24.10 1.28
N GLY A 101 24.33 -25.22 0.83
CA GLY A 101 24.30 -26.47 1.54
C GLY A 101 23.46 -26.43 2.82
N MET A 102 24.08 -26.86 3.92
CA MET A 102 23.44 -26.81 5.25
C MET A 102 23.21 -25.37 5.74
N ASP A 103 23.81 -24.37 5.09
CA ASP A 103 23.64 -22.96 5.44
C ASP A 103 22.43 -22.32 4.74
N ASN A 104 21.71 -23.05 3.87
CA ASN A 104 20.41 -22.62 3.34
C ASN A 104 19.43 -22.29 4.48
N SER A 105 18.66 -21.22 4.34
CA SER A 105 17.80 -20.71 5.40
C SER A 105 16.70 -19.79 4.88
N ASP A 106 15.47 -19.99 5.35
CA ASP A 106 14.32 -19.13 5.03
C ASP A 106 14.19 -17.92 5.98
N ILE A 107 15.15 -17.73 6.90
CA ILE A 107 15.11 -16.65 7.90
C ILE A 107 16.44 -15.92 8.06
N ALA A 108 17.51 -16.41 7.43
CA ALA A 108 18.82 -15.80 7.54
C ALA A 108 19.00 -14.81 6.39
N PRO A 109 19.46 -13.57 6.67
CA PRO A 109 19.71 -12.59 5.62
C PRO A 109 20.72 -13.10 4.58
N ASP A 110 20.41 -12.86 3.32
CA ASP A 110 21.21 -13.15 2.13
C ASP A 110 21.53 -14.64 1.90
N ALA A 111 20.93 -15.54 2.69
CA ALA A 111 21.12 -16.98 2.54
C ALA A 111 20.26 -17.51 1.40
N CYS A 112 20.78 -18.52 0.70
CA CYS A 112 19.97 -19.30 -0.21
C CYS A 112 18.74 -19.89 0.50
N ARG A 113 17.55 -19.80 -0.10
CA ARG A 113 16.32 -20.34 0.51
C ARG A 113 16.36 -21.87 0.51
N THR A 114 15.58 -22.49 1.39
CA THR A 114 15.60 -23.96 1.54
C THR A 114 15.00 -24.71 0.33
N ASP A 115 14.46 -23.99 -0.64
CA ASP A 115 14.05 -24.49 -1.96
C ASP A 115 15.04 -24.12 -3.08
N CYS A 116 16.22 -23.61 -2.73
CA CYS A 116 17.33 -23.24 -3.62
C CYS A 116 16.99 -22.12 -4.61
N THR A 117 16.06 -21.27 -4.21
CA THR A 117 15.86 -19.97 -4.83
C THR A 117 16.72 -18.91 -4.16
N ASN A 118 17.14 -17.92 -4.95
CA ASN A 118 17.87 -16.79 -4.38
C ASN A 118 16.96 -16.00 -3.42
N PRO A 119 17.55 -15.32 -2.42
CA PRO A 119 16.83 -14.36 -1.60
C PRO A 119 16.14 -13.29 -2.46
N VAL A 120 14.84 -13.08 -2.24
CA VAL A 120 14.02 -12.11 -2.96
C VAL A 120 12.98 -11.47 -2.05
N CYS A 121 12.69 -10.21 -2.32
CA CYS A 121 11.58 -9.51 -1.69
C CYS A 121 10.25 -10.29 -1.76
N GLY A 122 9.67 -10.54 -0.60
CA GLY A 122 8.47 -11.32 -0.36
C GLY A 122 8.74 -12.78 0.05
N ASP A 123 9.92 -13.12 0.55
CA ASP A 123 10.24 -14.50 0.94
C ASP A 123 10.35 -14.73 2.45
N TRP A 124 9.94 -13.75 3.25
CA TRP A 124 9.89 -13.76 4.72
C TRP A 124 11.24 -13.59 5.43
N ALA A 125 12.33 -13.35 4.71
CA ALA A 125 13.58 -12.92 5.32
C ALA A 125 13.92 -11.50 4.85
N VAL A 126 14.47 -10.69 5.75
CA VAL A 126 14.92 -9.34 5.43
C VAL A 126 16.37 -9.42 4.94
N ASP A 127 16.57 -9.25 3.64
CA ASP A 127 17.88 -9.36 3.00
C ASP A 127 18.58 -8.01 2.79
N THR A 128 19.82 -8.05 2.29
CA THR A 128 20.58 -6.84 2.01
C THR A 128 19.88 -5.98 0.96
N GLY A 129 19.45 -4.79 1.40
CA GLY A 129 18.76 -3.81 0.56
C GLY A 129 17.28 -3.66 0.91
N GLU A 130 16.74 -4.58 1.70
CA GLU A 130 15.37 -4.55 2.18
C GLU A 130 15.28 -3.85 3.53
N GLN A 131 14.15 -3.20 3.77
CA GLN A 131 13.86 -2.57 5.07
C GLN A 131 12.91 -3.42 5.91
N CYS A 132 12.12 -4.26 5.25
CA CYS A 132 11.15 -5.17 5.79
C CYS A 132 10.89 -6.29 4.77
N ASP A 133 10.29 -7.39 5.24
CA ASP A 133 9.75 -8.45 4.39
C ASP A 133 8.67 -9.19 5.18
N ASP A 134 7.40 -9.00 4.82
CA ASP A 134 6.28 -9.69 5.45
C ASP A 134 5.86 -10.96 4.68
N GLY A 135 6.58 -11.28 3.59
CA GLY A 135 6.26 -12.31 2.62
C GLY A 135 5.38 -11.82 1.48
N TYR A 136 5.41 -12.53 0.35
CA TYR A 136 4.78 -12.13 -0.92
C TYR A 136 3.28 -11.86 -0.78
N ALA A 137 2.59 -12.65 0.04
CA ALA A 137 1.15 -12.52 0.24
C ALA A 137 0.76 -11.39 1.21
N ARG A 138 1.72 -10.81 1.93
CA ARG A 138 1.48 -9.76 2.94
C ARG A 138 2.14 -8.44 2.60
N ASN A 139 3.21 -8.43 1.82
CA ASN A 139 3.71 -7.21 1.21
C ASN A 139 2.60 -6.57 0.36
N SER A 140 2.31 -5.30 0.59
CA SER A 140 1.18 -4.61 -0.02
C SER A 140 1.36 -3.10 -0.03
N ASP A 141 1.03 -2.49 -1.17
CA ASP A 141 1.00 -1.02 -1.32
C ASP A 141 -0.34 -0.40 -0.90
N THR A 142 -1.25 -1.21 -0.34
CA THR A 142 -2.63 -0.77 -0.04
C THR A 142 -3.14 -1.27 1.31
N LEU A 143 -2.48 -2.26 1.91
CA LEU A 143 -2.83 -2.71 3.26
C LEU A 143 -2.08 -1.87 4.29
N PRO A 144 -2.78 -1.43 5.36
CA PRO A 144 -2.15 -0.78 6.50
C PRO A 144 -1.11 -1.67 7.16
N ASP A 145 -0.02 -1.03 7.57
CA ASP A 145 1.14 -1.55 8.31
C ASP A 145 1.86 -2.71 7.62
N ALA A 146 1.64 -2.88 6.31
CA ALA A 146 2.32 -3.86 5.50
C ALA A 146 3.60 -3.28 4.90
N CYS A 147 4.64 -4.10 4.84
CA CYS A 147 5.79 -3.83 4.00
C CYS A 147 5.35 -3.57 2.55
N ARG A 148 5.94 -2.60 1.86
CA ARG A 148 5.59 -2.32 0.46
C ARG A 148 6.08 -3.43 -0.46
N THR A 149 5.50 -3.54 -1.65
CA THR A 149 5.82 -4.66 -2.58
C THR A 149 7.24 -4.64 -3.12
N ASP A 150 7.98 -3.54 -2.87
CA ASP A 150 9.40 -3.38 -3.15
C ASP A 150 10.29 -3.55 -1.90
N CYS A 151 9.75 -4.12 -0.82
CA CYS A 151 10.42 -4.35 0.46
C CYS A 151 10.97 -3.09 1.14
N THR A 152 10.32 -1.96 0.88
CA THR A 152 10.50 -0.74 1.65
C THR A 152 9.43 -0.63 2.73
N ASN A 153 9.77 0.02 3.84
CA ASN A 153 8.79 0.35 4.85
C ASN A 153 7.75 1.31 4.27
N PRO A 154 6.49 1.26 4.73
CA PRO A 154 5.48 2.24 4.35
C PRO A 154 5.93 3.67 4.68
N VAL A 155 5.47 4.64 3.89
CA VAL A 155 5.87 6.04 4.02
C VAL A 155 4.68 6.97 3.96
N CYS A 156 4.74 8.01 4.78
CA CYS A 156 3.75 9.07 4.78
C CYS A 156 3.62 9.73 3.40
N GLY A 157 2.38 9.82 2.92
CA GLY A 157 2.02 10.44 1.65
C GLY A 157 1.78 9.43 0.52
N ASP A 158 1.74 8.13 0.81
CA ASP A 158 1.37 7.10 -0.16
C ASP A 158 -0.15 6.80 -0.18
N GLY A 159 -0.89 7.37 0.79
CA GLY A 159 -2.35 7.29 0.85
C GLY A 159 -2.87 6.05 1.58
N VAL A 160 -1.99 5.32 2.27
CA VAL A 160 -2.34 4.26 3.22
C VAL A 160 -2.01 4.78 4.62
N ILE A 161 -2.87 4.49 5.60
CA ILE A 161 -2.63 4.93 6.99
C ILE A 161 -1.88 3.82 7.72
N ASP A 162 -0.60 4.04 8.00
CA ASP A 162 0.30 3.09 8.68
C ASP A 162 0.48 3.45 10.17
N VAL A 163 -0.50 3.05 10.99
CA VAL A 163 -0.60 3.42 12.41
C VAL A 163 0.58 2.86 13.23
N ALA A 164 1.06 1.65 12.93
CA ALA A 164 2.23 1.07 13.58
C ALA A 164 3.51 1.84 13.25
N HIS A 165 3.53 2.53 12.11
CA HIS A 165 4.62 3.41 11.67
C HIS A 165 4.42 4.87 12.11
N GLY A 166 3.38 5.13 12.92
CA GLY A 166 3.16 6.38 13.63
C GLY A 166 2.26 7.38 12.90
N GLU A 167 1.64 6.99 11.80
CA GLU A 167 0.71 7.84 11.08
C GLU A 167 -0.64 7.94 11.79
N GLN A 168 -1.30 9.08 11.66
CA GLN A 168 -2.66 9.33 12.16
C GLN A 168 -3.64 9.59 11.02
N CYS A 169 -3.13 9.98 9.87
CA CYS A 169 -3.85 10.28 8.65
C CYS A 169 -2.86 10.10 7.49
N ASP A 170 -3.37 9.78 6.31
CA ASP A 170 -2.61 9.89 5.08
C ASP A 170 -3.60 10.14 3.92
N LEU A 171 -3.58 11.37 3.40
CA LEU A 171 -4.36 11.78 2.22
C LEU A 171 -3.52 11.67 0.93
N GLY A 172 -2.41 10.95 0.99
CA GLY A 172 -1.44 10.80 -0.08
C GLY A 172 -0.84 12.13 -0.49
N ALA A 173 -0.83 12.40 -1.80
CA ALA A 173 -0.39 13.67 -2.36
C ALA A 173 -1.21 14.89 -1.89
N ALA A 174 -2.37 14.70 -1.24
CA ALA A 174 -3.17 15.79 -0.67
C ALA A 174 -2.77 16.17 0.76
N ASN A 175 -1.78 15.50 1.36
CA ASN A 175 -1.16 15.95 2.60
C ASN A 175 -0.58 17.35 2.43
N SER A 176 -0.76 18.19 3.44
CA SER A 176 -0.44 19.61 3.32
C SER A 176 -0.24 20.24 4.69
N ASP A 177 0.78 21.09 4.79
CA ASP A 177 1.03 21.92 5.97
C ASP A 177 0.33 23.30 5.87
N ALA A 178 -0.51 23.47 4.85
CA ALA A 178 -1.31 24.66 4.70
C ALA A 178 -2.33 24.78 5.86
N PRO A 179 -2.64 26.01 6.29
CA PRO A 179 -3.60 26.22 7.38
C PRO A 179 -5.00 25.66 7.07
N GLY A 180 -5.55 24.88 7.99
CA GLY A 180 -6.82 24.16 7.87
C GLY A 180 -6.74 22.83 7.13
N SER A 181 -5.53 22.28 6.91
CA SER A 181 -5.35 20.97 6.26
C SER A 181 -5.71 19.83 7.21
N ALA A 182 -6.45 18.85 6.70
CA ALA A 182 -6.90 17.70 7.50
C ALA A 182 -5.78 16.70 7.84
N CYS A 183 -4.68 16.73 7.09
CA CYS A 183 -3.50 15.91 7.33
C CYS A 183 -2.23 16.67 6.92
N SER A 184 -1.26 16.75 7.84
CA SER A 184 0.04 17.37 7.58
C SER A 184 0.93 16.52 6.67
N THR A 185 2.01 17.11 6.14
CA THR A 185 3.02 16.37 5.37
C THR A 185 3.82 15.37 6.20
N ALA A 186 3.64 15.38 7.53
CA ALA A 186 4.19 14.41 8.46
C ALA A 186 3.15 13.35 8.90
N CYS A 187 2.00 13.25 8.23
CA CYS A 187 0.92 12.30 8.53
C CYS A 187 0.40 12.39 9.95
N ARG A 188 0.42 13.62 10.49
CA ARG A 188 -0.19 13.99 11.76
C ARG A 188 -1.43 14.82 11.51
N ILE A 189 -2.46 14.55 12.30
CA ILE A 189 -3.64 15.40 12.36
C ILE A 189 -3.26 16.58 13.27
N PRO A 190 -3.37 17.84 12.81
CA PRO A 190 -3.20 18.99 13.69
C PRO A 190 -4.21 18.93 14.84
N TYR A 191 -3.76 19.14 16.07
CA TYR A 191 -4.63 18.96 17.23
C TYR A 191 -5.38 20.25 17.57
N CYS A 192 -6.62 20.31 17.10
CA CYS A 192 -7.45 21.46 17.38
C CYS A 192 -8.03 21.48 18.80
N GLY A 193 -7.78 22.57 19.51
CA GLY A 193 -8.30 22.88 20.84
C GLY A 193 -7.30 22.71 21.98
N ASN A 194 -5.98 22.66 21.72
CA ASN A 194 -4.95 22.66 22.78
C ASN A 194 -4.49 24.06 23.20
N GLY A 195 -4.94 25.11 22.52
CA GLY A 195 -4.60 26.51 22.74
C GLY A 195 -3.29 26.95 22.06
N ALA A 196 -2.73 26.14 21.16
CA ALA A 196 -1.49 26.42 20.46
C ALA A 196 -1.67 26.19 18.96
N VAL A 197 -1.47 27.25 18.17
CA VAL A 197 -1.51 27.14 16.70
C VAL A 197 -0.31 26.33 16.20
N GLU A 198 -0.57 25.11 15.75
CA GLU A 198 0.42 24.19 15.18
C GLU A 198 0.54 24.34 13.66
N THR A 199 1.53 23.68 13.05
CA THR A 199 1.67 23.62 11.59
C THR A 199 0.43 22.98 10.98
N GLY A 200 -0.22 23.70 10.06
CA GLY A 200 -1.47 23.25 9.45
C GLY A 200 -2.74 23.81 10.11
N GLU A 201 -2.63 24.59 11.18
CA GLU A 201 -3.77 25.27 11.83
C GLU A 201 -3.85 26.75 11.41
N GLN A 202 -5.08 27.27 11.25
CA GLN A 202 -5.31 28.72 11.07
C GLN A 202 -5.44 29.44 12.41
N CYS A 203 -6.03 28.76 13.37
CA CYS A 203 -6.35 29.22 14.72
C CYS A 203 -6.34 28.00 15.66
N ASP A 204 -6.26 28.26 16.96
CA ASP A 204 -6.61 27.33 18.04
C ASP A 204 -6.98 28.19 19.26
N ASP A 205 -8.22 28.11 19.71
CA ASP A 205 -8.74 28.88 20.84
C ASP A 205 -8.88 28.06 22.13
N GLY A 206 -8.26 26.88 22.17
CA GLY A 206 -8.15 26.04 23.36
C GLY A 206 -9.41 25.23 23.67
N ASN A 207 -10.31 25.08 22.70
CA ASN A 207 -11.49 24.23 22.86
C ASN A 207 -11.96 23.62 21.52
N THR A 208 -13.06 22.86 21.54
CA THR A 208 -13.59 22.13 20.36
C THR A 208 -15.03 22.54 20.04
N VAL A 209 -15.36 23.82 20.16
CA VAL A 209 -16.68 24.38 19.86
C VAL A 209 -16.62 25.00 18.47
N ASN A 210 -17.53 24.64 17.56
CA ASN A 210 -17.50 25.20 16.20
C ASN A 210 -18.03 26.64 16.09
N THR A 211 -18.65 27.15 17.16
CA THR A 211 -19.44 28.39 17.17
C THR A 211 -18.73 29.54 17.88
N ASP A 212 -17.43 29.46 18.14
CA ASP A 212 -16.60 30.55 18.68
C ASP A 212 -15.55 30.97 17.63
N ASP A 213 -14.34 31.36 18.04
CA ASP A 213 -13.38 31.97 17.11
C ASP A 213 -12.71 30.92 16.21
N CYS A 214 -12.69 29.64 16.61
CA CYS A 214 -12.00 28.58 15.89
C CYS A 214 -12.82 27.29 15.80
N THR A 215 -13.07 26.82 14.58
CA THR A 215 -13.75 25.54 14.35
C THR A 215 -12.91 24.35 14.83
N THR A 216 -13.54 23.19 15.04
CA THR A 216 -12.89 21.92 15.39
C THR A 216 -11.92 21.40 14.33
N MET A 217 -11.89 22.02 13.15
CA MET A 217 -10.94 21.75 12.08
C MET A 217 -9.81 22.79 12.01
N CYS A 218 -9.67 23.60 13.06
CA CYS A 218 -8.65 24.64 13.19
C CYS A 218 -8.65 25.63 12.03
N ARG A 219 -9.87 25.99 11.62
CA ARG A 219 -10.16 27.06 10.69
C ARG A 219 -10.90 28.16 11.43
N TYR A 220 -10.63 29.41 11.05
CA TYR A 220 -11.39 30.53 11.58
C TYR A 220 -12.86 30.31 11.31
N ASN A 221 -13.68 30.49 12.35
CA ASN A 221 -15.12 30.57 12.16
C ASN A 221 -15.45 31.92 11.48
N VAL A 222 -15.97 31.86 10.25
CA VAL A 222 -16.27 33.03 9.42
C VAL A 222 -17.61 32.87 8.74
N CYS A 223 -18.32 33.98 8.56
CA CYS A 223 -19.57 34.00 7.82
C CYS A 223 -19.49 33.29 6.45
N GLY A 224 -20.39 32.33 6.26
CA GLY A 224 -20.50 31.46 5.10
C GLY A 224 -19.80 30.12 5.26
N ASP A 225 -19.39 29.73 6.47
CA ASP A 225 -18.73 28.45 6.76
C ASP A 225 -19.66 27.35 7.29
N GLY A 226 -20.93 27.69 7.52
CA GLY A 226 -21.97 26.80 8.01
C GLY A 226 -22.09 26.78 9.53
N PHE A 227 -21.32 27.58 10.27
CA PHE A 227 -21.33 27.62 11.73
C PHE A 227 -21.60 29.04 12.26
N VAL A 228 -22.80 29.26 12.79
CA VAL A 228 -23.16 30.55 13.42
C VAL A 228 -22.25 30.87 14.61
N ARG A 229 -21.42 31.91 14.49
CA ARG A 229 -20.58 32.41 15.58
C ARG A 229 -21.39 33.01 16.71
N SER A 230 -21.18 32.54 17.93
CA SER A 230 -21.82 33.04 19.16
C SER A 230 -21.17 34.29 19.76
N GLY A 231 -20.03 34.73 19.21
CA GLY A 231 -19.24 35.88 19.66
C GLY A 231 -17.73 35.56 19.66
N GLY A 232 -16.90 36.46 20.23
CA GLY A 232 -15.45 36.26 20.30
C GLY A 232 -14.67 37.50 19.86
N MET A 233 -13.61 37.32 19.08
CA MET A 233 -12.83 38.40 18.45
C MET A 233 -13.61 39.14 17.36
N LEU A 234 -14.57 38.47 16.73
CA LEU A 234 -15.51 39.04 15.77
C LEU A 234 -16.94 39.11 16.36
N PRO A 235 -17.81 40.01 15.87
CA PRO A 235 -19.20 40.09 16.34
C PRO A 235 -19.95 38.76 16.13
N ALA A 236 -20.92 38.48 16.99
CA ALA A 236 -21.76 37.28 16.85
C ALA A 236 -22.58 37.35 15.55
N GLU A 237 -22.70 36.20 14.89
CA GLU A 237 -23.50 36.01 13.69
C GLU A 237 -24.95 35.70 14.11
N VAL A 238 -25.89 36.16 13.29
CA VAL A 238 -27.33 35.94 13.48
C VAL A 238 -27.78 34.68 12.75
N CYS A 239 -27.16 34.39 11.61
CA CYS A 239 -27.38 33.22 10.76
C CYS A 239 -26.05 32.83 10.08
N ASP A 240 -26.01 31.64 9.48
CA ASP A 240 -24.97 31.20 8.55
C ASP A 240 -25.54 29.99 7.78
N ASP A 241 -25.67 30.10 6.47
CA ASP A 241 -26.22 29.06 5.58
C ASP A 241 -25.13 28.36 4.75
N GLY A 242 -23.86 28.53 5.13
CA GLY A 242 -22.72 27.85 4.54
C GLY A 242 -22.26 28.38 3.19
N ASN A 243 -22.69 29.59 2.82
CA ASN A 243 -22.19 30.25 1.62
C ASN A 243 -22.21 31.80 1.76
N ASN A 244 -21.89 32.54 0.70
CA ASN A 244 -21.87 34.02 0.70
C ASN A 244 -22.82 34.61 -0.36
N ASP A 245 -23.86 33.87 -0.73
CA ASP A 245 -24.91 34.36 -1.61
C ASP A 245 -25.85 35.25 -0.79
N ASP A 246 -26.30 36.36 -1.39
CA ASP A 246 -27.16 37.35 -0.71
C ASP A 246 -28.65 37.09 -0.92
N GLY A 247 -28.97 35.99 -1.61
CA GLY A 247 -30.30 35.73 -2.16
C GLY A 247 -30.99 34.50 -1.59
N ASP A 248 -30.38 33.86 -0.60
CA ASP A 248 -30.85 32.68 0.11
C ASP A 248 -31.02 33.00 1.60
N ASP A 249 -30.75 32.04 2.49
CA ASP A 249 -31.28 32.03 3.84
C ASP A 249 -30.56 33.04 4.75
N CYS A 250 -29.30 33.38 4.44
CA CYS A 250 -28.48 34.30 5.22
C CYS A 250 -27.74 35.31 4.33
N ARG A 251 -27.65 36.57 4.76
CA ARG A 251 -26.89 37.60 4.02
C ARG A 251 -25.38 37.33 4.09
N TYR A 252 -24.60 37.79 3.10
CA TYR A 252 -23.13 37.59 3.03
C TYR A 252 -22.32 38.04 4.25
N ASP A 253 -22.87 38.90 5.11
CA ASP A 253 -22.24 39.40 6.32
C ASP A 253 -22.78 38.76 7.61
N CYS A 254 -23.70 37.80 7.49
CA CYS A 254 -24.28 36.99 8.56
C CYS A 254 -24.95 37.79 9.70
N TYR A 255 -25.23 39.07 9.47
CA TYR A 255 -25.92 39.93 10.43
C TYR A 255 -27.44 39.98 10.21
N GLN A 256 -27.93 39.31 9.17
CA GLN A 256 -29.34 39.31 8.78
C GLN A 256 -29.75 37.94 8.25
N ASP A 257 -30.70 37.31 8.93
CA ASP A 257 -31.41 36.10 8.51
C ASP A 257 -32.52 36.52 7.55
N LEU A 258 -32.46 36.06 6.31
CA LEU A 258 -33.39 36.42 5.23
C LEU A 258 -34.59 35.46 5.15
N THR A 259 -34.62 34.40 5.96
CA THR A 259 -35.79 33.50 6.10
C THR A 259 -36.77 33.97 7.16
N ARG A 260 -36.41 35.03 7.89
CA ARG A 260 -37.08 35.38 9.13
C ARG A 260 -38.29 36.27 8.87
N CYS A 261 -39.38 35.59 8.54
CA CYS A 261 -40.67 36.21 8.38
C CYS A 261 -41.21 36.86 9.67
N GLY A 262 -41.61 38.13 9.57
CA GLY A 262 -42.26 38.89 10.65
C GLY A 262 -41.27 39.64 11.55
N ASP A 263 -40.14 40.08 11.00
CA ASP A 263 -39.11 40.84 11.72
C ASP A 263 -39.25 42.37 11.57
N GLY A 264 -40.18 42.82 10.73
CA GLY A 264 -40.47 44.22 10.43
C GLY A 264 -39.75 44.77 9.21
N THR A 265 -39.04 43.93 8.45
CA THR A 265 -38.38 44.29 7.19
C THR A 265 -38.76 43.32 6.09
N THR A 266 -39.13 43.81 4.90
CA THR A 266 -39.44 42.90 3.77
C THR A 266 -38.14 42.44 3.11
N GLN A 267 -37.89 41.14 3.14
CA GLN A 267 -36.68 40.50 2.63
C GLN A 267 -36.87 39.93 1.21
N LEU A 268 -35.80 39.46 0.57
CA LEU A 268 -35.88 38.91 -0.79
C LEU A 268 -36.64 37.57 -0.78
N GLY A 269 -37.81 37.54 -1.43
CA GLY A 269 -38.70 36.37 -1.42
C GLY A 269 -39.97 36.56 -0.59
N GLU A 270 -39.99 37.59 0.27
CA GLU A 270 -41.19 38.04 0.97
C GLU A 270 -42.01 39.02 0.11
N GLU A 271 -43.33 38.88 0.12
CA GLU A 271 -44.24 39.85 -0.49
C GLU A 271 -44.70 40.93 0.51
N CYS A 272 -44.62 40.60 1.80
CA CYS A 272 -44.97 41.48 2.92
C CYS A 272 -44.18 41.10 4.18
N ASP A 273 -44.04 42.04 5.10
CA ASP A 273 -43.62 41.78 6.49
C ASP A 273 -44.35 42.79 7.38
N ALA A 274 -45.27 42.29 8.22
CA ALA A 274 -46.01 43.09 9.19
C ALA A 274 -45.49 42.91 10.63
N ALA A 275 -44.23 42.50 10.78
CA ALA A 275 -43.59 42.17 12.04
C ALA A 275 -44.43 41.18 12.86
N GLY A 276 -44.62 41.45 14.16
CA GLY A 276 -45.52 40.69 15.03
C GLY A 276 -47.02 40.76 14.69
N ALA A 277 -47.41 41.42 13.60
CA ALA A 277 -48.78 41.41 13.09
C ALA A 277 -49.01 40.37 11.96
N ASN A 278 -47.99 39.59 11.60
CA ASN A 278 -48.18 38.44 10.72
C ASN A 278 -49.09 37.41 11.40
N ALA A 279 -50.12 36.94 10.69
CA ALA A 279 -51.07 35.99 11.24
C ALA A 279 -51.81 35.20 10.15
N ASP A 280 -52.16 33.96 10.45
CA ASP A 280 -53.05 33.13 9.63
C ASP A 280 -54.51 33.30 10.08
N THR A 281 -54.92 34.56 10.22
CA THR A 281 -56.30 34.94 10.53
C THR A 281 -56.89 35.76 9.39
N PRO A 282 -58.22 35.75 9.20
CA PRO A 282 -58.86 36.51 8.13
C PRO A 282 -58.43 37.97 8.12
N ASP A 283 -58.09 38.47 6.93
CA ASP A 283 -57.68 39.85 6.66
C ASP A 283 -56.42 40.31 7.42
N ALA A 284 -55.56 39.37 7.82
CA ALA A 284 -54.25 39.71 8.37
C ALA A 284 -53.43 40.51 7.33
N PRO A 285 -52.64 41.50 7.76
CA PRO A 285 -51.84 42.32 6.84
C PRO A 285 -50.75 41.52 6.11
N CYS A 286 -50.35 40.39 6.69
CA CYS A 286 -49.36 39.47 6.12
C CYS A 286 -49.56 38.09 6.74
N ARG A 287 -49.33 37.02 5.97
CA ARG A 287 -49.38 35.64 6.48
C ARG A 287 -48.10 35.29 7.24
N THR A 288 -48.13 34.19 8.00
CA THR A 288 -46.95 33.72 8.73
C THR A 288 -45.84 33.16 7.84
N ASP A 289 -46.11 32.98 6.55
CA ASP A 289 -45.16 32.63 5.49
C ASP A 289 -44.65 33.85 4.69
N CYS A 290 -44.95 35.08 5.14
CA CYS A 290 -44.54 36.36 4.53
C CYS A 290 -44.99 36.57 3.09
N LEU A 291 -46.04 35.86 2.73
CA LEU A 291 -46.79 36.10 1.52
C LEU A 291 -48.05 36.89 1.84
N LEU A 292 -48.52 37.65 0.85
CA LEU A 292 -49.78 38.36 1.02
C LEU A 292 -50.95 37.37 1.14
N PRO A 293 -52.04 37.77 1.82
CA PRO A 293 -53.28 37.00 1.85
C PRO A 293 -53.73 36.63 0.43
N ARG A 294 -53.94 35.34 0.17
CA ARG A 294 -54.18 34.82 -1.18
C ARG A 294 -55.06 33.57 -1.19
N CYS A 295 -55.77 33.41 -2.29
CA CYS A 295 -56.53 32.21 -2.55
C CYS A 295 -55.64 30.94 -2.52
N GLY A 296 -56.01 29.99 -1.67
CA GLY A 296 -55.33 28.72 -1.46
C GLY A 296 -54.34 28.70 -0.29
N ASP A 297 -54.35 29.69 0.60
CA ASP A 297 -53.44 29.80 1.74
C ASP A 297 -53.95 29.23 3.07
N ARG A 298 -55.13 28.59 3.04
CA ARG A 298 -55.83 27.95 4.17
C ARG A 298 -56.54 28.91 5.12
N VAL A 299 -56.62 30.20 4.78
CA VAL A 299 -57.39 31.23 5.47
C VAL A 299 -58.36 31.90 4.50
N THR A 300 -59.65 31.98 4.84
CA THR A 300 -60.63 32.71 4.02
C THR A 300 -60.64 34.20 4.37
N ASP A 301 -60.22 35.06 3.44
CA ASP A 301 -60.22 36.53 3.61
C ASP A 301 -61.48 37.21 3.06
N THR A 302 -61.60 38.51 3.33
CA THR A 302 -62.60 39.38 2.71
C THR A 302 -62.46 39.38 1.19
N GLY A 303 -63.47 38.83 0.52
CA GLY A 303 -63.51 38.70 -0.94
C GLY A 303 -63.45 37.25 -1.41
N GLU A 304 -63.13 36.32 -0.53
CA GLU A 304 -63.10 34.89 -0.80
C GLU A 304 -64.36 34.21 -0.25
N GLU A 305 -64.99 33.34 -1.04
CA GLU A 305 -66.14 32.54 -0.60
C GLU A 305 -65.71 31.19 0.00
N CYS A 306 -64.47 30.81 -0.30
CA CYS A 306 -63.78 29.59 0.07
C CYS A 306 -62.30 29.78 -0.24
N ASP A 307 -61.46 28.85 0.21
CA ASP A 307 -60.01 29.03 0.12
C ASP A 307 -59.31 27.70 -0.24
N GLY A 308 -59.31 27.38 -1.54
CA GLY A 308 -58.53 26.28 -2.16
C GLY A 308 -58.92 24.82 -1.87
N ALA A 309 -59.84 24.52 -0.94
CA ALA A 309 -60.27 23.14 -0.64
C ALA A 309 -61.36 22.59 -1.58
N ASP A 310 -61.68 21.27 -1.49
CA ASP A 310 -62.64 20.57 -2.36
C ASP A 310 -63.97 21.34 -2.55
N GLY A 311 -64.19 21.85 -3.76
CA GLY A 311 -65.36 22.66 -4.13
C GLY A 311 -65.09 24.16 -4.27
N CYS A 312 -63.85 24.60 -4.09
CA CYS A 312 -63.41 25.98 -4.31
C CYS A 312 -62.74 26.17 -5.67
N GLY A 313 -63.14 27.19 -6.43
CA GLY A 313 -62.48 27.59 -7.67
C GLY A 313 -61.11 28.24 -7.41
N ALA A 314 -60.27 28.32 -8.44
CA ALA A 314 -58.96 29.00 -8.37
C ALA A 314 -59.08 30.52 -8.20
N ASP A 315 -60.28 31.07 -8.39
CA ASP A 315 -60.67 32.46 -8.12
C ASP A 315 -61.30 32.63 -6.73
N CYS A 316 -61.23 31.60 -5.88
CA CYS A 316 -61.82 31.57 -4.54
C CYS A 316 -63.33 31.85 -4.49
N THR A 317 -64.04 31.52 -5.58
CA THR A 317 -65.50 31.48 -5.61
C THR A 317 -65.99 30.05 -5.50
N ARG A 318 -67.14 29.86 -4.85
CA ARG A 318 -67.79 28.55 -4.83
C ARG A 318 -68.50 28.35 -6.17
N ALA A 319 -68.21 27.22 -6.81
CA ALA A 319 -68.90 26.84 -8.05
C ALA A 319 -70.42 26.87 -7.79
N SER A 320 -71.09 27.82 -8.43
CA SER A 320 -72.53 28.05 -8.25
C SER A 320 -73.32 26.84 -8.75
N GLY A 321 -73.68 25.94 -7.83
CA GLY A 321 -74.73 24.93 -8.04
C GLY A 321 -74.33 23.48 -7.79
N ARG A 322 -74.48 23.04 -6.54
CA ARG A 322 -75.07 21.73 -6.21
C ARG A 322 -75.63 21.78 -4.78
N THR A 323 -76.94 21.97 -4.70
CA THR A 323 -77.78 21.54 -3.57
C THR A 323 -77.81 20.03 -3.47
#